data_AF-A0A084DJF9-F1
#
_entry.id   AF-A0A084DJF9-F1
#
_cell.length_a   1.000
_cell.length_b   1.000
_cell.length_c   1.000
_cell.angle_alpha   90.00
_cell.angle_beta   90.00
_cell.angle_gamma   90.00
#
_symmetry.space_group_name_H-M   'P 1'
#
loop_
_entity.id
_entity.type
_entity.pdbx_description
1 polymer ?
#
loop_
_entity_poly.entity_id
_entity_poly.type
_entity_poly.pdbx_seq_one_letter_code
_entity_poly.pdbx_strand_id
1 'polypeptide(L)'
;MVFLQRRASGTVEAVLMSSRLPASVFYSGRFRQRPLTIHVAWLAHENRLVGNQDGLLIRAARDQAARWRLNTRSSPAMAIEAETWSVLDRLYESAGLFAWEYALENARQWMAAPAVAEASLRRAVAALDAVKPIVVPVEDAEQLALYDPEAGCWHFVPRGDIA
;
A
#
# COMPACT_ATOMS: atom_id res chain seq x y z
N MET A 1 8.46 -3.27 3.75
CA MET A 1 7.63 -2.30 3.02
C MET A 1 8.32 -1.95 1.71
N VAL A 2 7.56 -1.61 0.69
CA VAL A 2 8.05 -1.45 -0.68
C VAL A 2 7.77 -0.03 -1.17
N PHE A 3 8.72 0.56 -1.88
CA PHE A 3 8.66 1.94 -2.39
C PHE A 3 8.78 1.94 -3.90
N LEU A 4 8.01 2.81 -4.55
CA LEU A 4 8.12 3.03 -6.00
C LEU A 4 9.06 4.19 -6.26
N GLN A 5 10.19 3.92 -6.91
CA GLN A 5 11.05 4.96 -7.46
C GLN A 5 10.48 5.41 -8.80
N ARG A 6 10.19 6.71 -8.93
CA ARG A 6 9.74 7.34 -10.18
C ARG A 6 10.72 8.45 -10.54
N ARG A 7 11.26 8.42 -11.76
CA ARG A 7 12.08 9.51 -12.34
C ARG A 7 11.24 10.57 -13.05
N ALA A 8 10.07 10.19 -13.56
CA ALA A 8 9.12 11.03 -14.26
C ALA A 8 7.67 10.66 -13.88
N SER A 9 6.72 11.56 -14.12
CA SER A 9 5.29 11.34 -13.89
C SER A 9 4.74 10.27 -14.86
N GLY A 10 4.86 9.00 -14.50
CA GLY A 10 4.24 7.90 -15.24
C GLY A 10 5.02 6.59 -15.19
N THR A 11 6.34 6.65 -15.03
CA THR A 11 7.18 5.44 -15.10
C THR A 11 7.71 5.07 -13.72
N VAL A 12 7.28 3.91 -13.21
CA VAL A 12 7.92 3.24 -12.07
C VAL A 12 9.22 2.64 -12.59
N GLU A 13 10.35 3.22 -12.21
CA GLU A 13 11.69 2.78 -12.62
C GLU A 13 12.14 1.57 -11.80
N ALA A 14 11.82 1.56 -10.51
CA ALA A 14 12.16 0.47 -9.62
C ALA A 14 11.17 0.36 -8.47
N VAL A 15 11.05 -0.88 -8.00
CA VAL A 15 10.34 -1.23 -6.78
C VAL A 15 11.41 -1.56 -5.74
N LEU A 16 11.59 -0.69 -4.74
CA LEU A 16 12.66 -0.77 -3.76
C LEU A 16 12.14 -1.25 -2.40
N MET A 17 12.84 -2.18 -1.79
CA MET A 17 12.63 -2.47 -0.38
C MET A 17 12.98 -1.26 0.47
N SER A 18 12.21 -1.01 1.53
CA SER A 18 12.49 0.04 2.51
C SER A 18 13.89 -0.05 3.10
N SER A 19 14.43 -1.26 3.23
CA SER A 19 15.80 -1.53 3.68
C SER A 19 16.89 -1.07 2.70
N ARG A 20 16.55 -0.82 1.43
CA ARG A 20 17.46 -0.31 0.40
C ARG A 20 17.42 1.22 0.28
N LEU A 21 16.49 1.88 0.96
CA LEU A 21 16.44 3.34 0.98
C LEU A 21 17.36 3.91 2.07
N PRO A 22 18.01 5.06 1.82
CA PRO A 22 18.76 5.75 2.85
C PRO A 22 17.86 6.05 4.06
N ALA A 23 18.35 5.76 5.26
CA ALA A 23 17.60 6.03 6.48
C ALA A 23 17.16 7.52 6.60
N SER A 24 17.93 8.45 6.02
CA SER A 24 17.59 9.88 5.97
C SER A 24 16.26 10.19 5.27
N VAL A 25 15.73 9.29 4.44
CA VAL A 25 14.38 9.40 3.86
C VAL A 25 13.31 9.32 4.94
N PHE A 26 13.51 8.44 5.93
CA PHE A 26 12.54 8.19 7.01
C PHE A 26 12.83 9.00 8.26
N TYR A 27 14.05 9.49 8.43
CA TYR A 27 14.49 10.14 9.65
C TYR A 27 15.05 11.53 9.37
N SER A 28 14.61 12.53 10.14
CA SER A 28 15.19 13.88 10.10
C SER A 28 16.43 14.01 11.01
N GLY A 29 16.86 12.92 11.63
CA GLY A 29 18.00 12.83 12.55
C GLY A 29 17.98 11.51 13.32
N ARG A 30 18.93 11.31 14.23
CA ARG A 30 19.07 10.05 15.00
C ARG A 30 17.82 9.70 15.83
N PHE A 31 17.07 10.71 16.24
CA PHE A 31 15.98 10.57 17.23
C PHE A 31 14.58 10.74 16.66
N ARG A 32 14.42 11.17 15.40
CA ARG A 32 13.10 11.58 14.90
C ARG A 32 12.78 10.93 13.56
N GLN A 33 11.75 10.10 13.57
CA GLN A 33 11.09 9.63 12.37
C GLN A 33 10.21 10.75 11.81
N ARG A 34 10.25 10.93 10.49
CA ARG A 34 9.40 11.85 9.76
C ARG A 34 7.94 11.34 9.75
N PRO A 35 6.96 12.21 9.51
CA PRO A 35 5.59 11.78 9.26
C PRO A 35 5.55 10.77 8.09
N LEU A 36 4.60 9.84 8.16
CA LEU A 36 4.39 8.82 7.14
C LEU A 36 2.95 8.87 6.66
N THR A 37 2.75 8.67 5.37
CA THR A 37 1.44 8.38 4.79
C THR A 37 1.50 6.96 4.25
N ILE A 38 0.69 6.07 4.83
CA ILE A 38 0.67 4.65 4.53
C ILE A 38 -0.57 4.38 3.69
N HIS A 39 -0.38 3.93 2.46
CA HIS A 39 -1.48 3.47 1.62
C HIS A 39 -2.03 2.15 2.18
N VAL A 40 -3.35 2.08 2.38
CA VAL A 40 -4.02 0.90 2.94
C VAL A 40 -4.95 0.21 1.93
N ALA A 41 -5.59 0.97 1.03
CA ALA A 41 -6.48 0.45 0.00
C ALA A 41 -6.75 1.51 -1.08
N TRP A 42 -7.46 1.13 -2.14
CA TRP A 42 -8.05 2.07 -3.11
C TRP A 42 -9.51 2.34 -2.75
N LEU A 43 -10.02 3.53 -3.07
CA LEU A 43 -11.45 3.80 -2.95
C LEU A 43 -12.24 3.01 -4.00
N ALA A 44 -13.41 2.52 -3.61
CA ALA A 44 -14.32 1.80 -4.47
C ALA A 44 -15.78 2.21 -4.22
N HIS A 45 -16.62 1.99 -5.23
CA HIS A 45 -18.06 2.21 -5.20
C HIS A 45 -18.71 1.19 -6.15
N GLU A 46 -19.77 0.51 -5.72
CA GLU A 46 -20.45 -0.53 -6.51
C GLU A 46 -19.51 -1.57 -7.17
N ASN A 47 -18.51 -2.05 -6.42
CA ASN A 47 -17.46 -2.98 -6.86
C ASN A 47 -16.60 -2.47 -8.03
N ARG A 48 -16.43 -1.16 -8.12
CA ARG A 48 -15.59 -0.50 -9.13
C ARG A 48 -14.62 0.44 -8.46
N LEU A 49 -13.41 0.52 -9.01
CA LEU A 49 -12.38 1.42 -8.51
C LEU A 49 -12.77 2.88 -8.77
N VAL A 50 -12.55 3.74 -7.78
CA VAL A 50 -12.80 5.18 -7.89
C VAL A 50 -11.54 5.90 -8.31
N GLY A 51 -11.65 6.73 -9.34
CA GLY A 51 -10.60 7.60 -9.85
C GLY A 51 -11.00 9.08 -9.81
N ASN A 52 -10.00 9.95 -9.95
CA ASN A 52 -10.22 11.37 -10.17
C ASN A 52 -10.58 11.66 -11.64
N GLN A 53 -10.80 12.93 -11.98
CA GLN A 53 -11.11 13.35 -13.35
C GLN A 53 -10.01 13.04 -14.38
N ASP A 54 -8.76 12.87 -13.92
CA ASP A 54 -7.62 12.48 -14.75
C ASP A 54 -7.50 10.96 -14.93
N GLY A 55 -8.43 10.18 -14.37
CA GLY A 55 -8.40 8.72 -14.40
C GLY A 55 -7.43 8.08 -13.41
N LEU A 56 -6.81 8.87 -12.52
CA LEU A 56 -5.93 8.37 -11.47
C LEU A 56 -6.75 7.84 -10.30
N LEU A 57 -6.49 6.59 -9.91
CA LEU A 57 -7.16 5.97 -8.77
C LEU A 57 -6.94 6.75 -7.47
N ILE A 58 -7.99 6.83 -6.65
CA ILE A 58 -7.95 7.51 -5.37
C ILE A 58 -7.57 6.52 -4.27
N ARG A 59 -6.58 6.89 -3.47
CA ARG A 59 -6.01 6.06 -2.41
C ARG A 59 -6.69 6.36 -1.08
N ALA A 60 -7.07 5.31 -0.36
CA ALA A 60 -7.23 5.39 1.09
C ALA A 60 -5.85 5.27 1.74
N ALA A 61 -5.55 6.18 2.66
CA ALA A 61 -4.28 6.21 3.35
C ALA A 61 -4.45 6.60 4.82
N ARG A 62 -3.51 6.14 5.64
CA ARG A 62 -3.37 6.49 7.05
C ARG A 62 -2.17 7.40 7.21
N ASP A 63 -2.41 8.58 7.76
CA ASP A 63 -1.33 9.46 8.17
C ASP A 63 -0.88 9.11 9.59
N GLN A 64 0.43 9.12 9.76
CA GLN A 64 1.12 8.92 11.02
C GLN A 64 2.02 10.13 11.26
N ALA A 65 1.91 10.71 12.45
CA ALA A 65 2.71 11.87 12.83
C ALA A 65 4.21 11.53 12.98
N ALA A 66 5.03 12.58 13.04
CA ALA A 66 6.45 12.42 13.35
C ALA A 66 6.61 11.76 14.73
N ARG A 67 7.50 10.76 14.84
CA ARG A 67 7.70 9.99 16.06
C ARG A 67 9.11 10.10 16.61
N TRP A 68 9.23 10.29 17.92
CA TRP A 68 10.51 10.23 18.61
C TRP A 68 10.93 8.77 18.86
N ARG A 69 12.19 8.46 18.58
CA ARG A 69 12.80 7.15 18.83
C ARG A 69 13.23 7.09 20.29
N LEU A 70 12.48 6.34 21.09
CA LEU A 70 12.81 6.08 22.50
C LEU A 70 14.03 5.16 22.66
N ASN A 71 14.33 4.32 21.67
CA ASN A 71 15.50 3.44 21.66
C ASN A 71 16.34 3.66 20.39
N THR A 72 17.58 4.13 20.59
CA THR A 72 18.54 4.42 19.52
C THR A 72 19.59 3.32 19.32
N ARG A 73 19.57 2.28 20.17
CA ARG A 73 20.50 1.13 20.07
C ARG A 73 19.99 0.03 19.14
N SER A 74 18.70 -0.02 18.87
CA SER A 74 18.14 -0.92 17.86
C SER A 74 18.35 -0.39 16.44
N SER A 75 18.51 -1.32 15.51
CA SER A 75 18.57 -1.07 14.05
C SER A 75 17.48 -0.07 13.63
N PRO A 76 17.74 0.83 12.65
CA PRO A 76 16.79 1.85 12.21
C PRO A 76 15.62 1.22 11.42
N ALA A 77 14.83 0.40 12.10
CA ALA A 77 13.55 -0.07 11.59
C ALA A 77 12.54 1.07 11.75
N MET A 78 11.88 1.40 10.65
CA MET A 78 10.78 2.36 10.64
C MET A 78 9.62 1.79 11.44
N ALA A 79 9.12 2.56 12.40
CA ALA A 79 8.01 2.16 13.24
C ALA A 79 6.69 2.62 12.59
N ILE A 80 5.80 1.68 12.32
CA ILE A 80 4.41 1.93 11.96
C ILE A 80 3.57 1.85 13.24
N GLU A 81 2.61 2.76 13.40
CA GLU A 81 1.67 2.79 14.53
C GLU A 81 0.89 1.48 14.65
N ALA A 82 0.65 1.03 15.88
CA ALA A 82 -0.07 -0.21 16.14
C ALA A 82 -1.50 -0.13 15.58
N GLU A 83 -2.12 1.03 15.69
CA GLU A 83 -3.43 1.35 15.15
C GLU A 83 -3.47 1.17 13.62
N THR A 84 -2.39 1.51 12.92
CA THR A 84 -2.30 1.28 11.47
C THR A 84 -2.22 -0.21 11.14
N TRP A 85 -1.51 -1.01 11.94
CA TRP A 85 -1.52 -2.46 11.78
C TRP A 85 -2.90 -3.06 12.03
N SER A 86 -3.58 -2.65 13.10
CA SER A 86 -4.94 -3.10 13.39
C SER A 86 -5.93 -2.78 12.27
N VAL A 87 -5.77 -1.63 11.60
CA VAL A 87 -6.58 -1.28 10.42
C VAL A 87 -6.29 -2.20 9.24
N LEU A 88 -5.02 -2.50 8.97
CA LEU A 88 -4.65 -3.44 7.91
C LEU A 88 -5.22 -4.84 8.19
N ASP A 89 -5.08 -5.33 9.43
CA ASP A 89 -5.63 -6.64 9.82
C ASP A 89 -7.13 -6.72 9.55
N ARG A 90 -7.91 -5.75 10.04
CA ARG A 90 -9.37 -5.71 9.80
C ARG A 90 -9.70 -5.68 8.30
N LEU A 91 -8.96 -4.90 7.52
CA LEU A 91 -9.18 -4.79 6.08
C LEU A 91 -8.95 -6.11 5.35
N TYR A 92 -7.84 -6.79 5.64
CA TYR A 92 -7.54 -8.07 5.03
C TYR A 92 -8.49 -9.18 5.52
N GLU A 93 -8.85 -9.19 6.81
CA GLU A 93 -9.87 -10.11 7.34
C GLU A 93 -11.24 -9.93 6.67
N SER A 94 -11.72 -8.69 6.53
CA SER A 94 -12.96 -8.37 5.80
C SER A 94 -12.91 -8.80 4.32
N ALA A 95 -11.72 -8.83 3.73
CA ALA A 95 -11.50 -9.32 2.36
C ALA A 95 -11.41 -10.85 2.27
N GLY A 96 -11.46 -11.56 3.41
CA GLY A 96 -11.26 -13.02 3.50
C GLY A 96 -9.78 -13.45 3.42
N LEU A 97 -8.85 -12.50 3.54
CA LEU A 97 -7.41 -12.67 3.38
C LEU A 97 -6.71 -12.82 4.74
N PHE A 98 -7.08 -13.84 5.52
CA PHE A 98 -6.60 -14.05 6.90
C PHE A 98 -5.09 -14.31 7.03
N ALA A 99 -4.42 -14.70 5.95
CA ALA A 99 -2.98 -14.99 5.92
C ALA A 99 -2.18 -13.91 5.17
N TRP A 100 -2.68 -12.67 5.12
CA TRP A 100 -2.09 -11.60 4.32
C TRP A 100 -0.64 -11.26 4.68
N GLU A 101 -0.22 -11.49 5.92
CA GLU A 101 1.18 -11.32 6.33
C GLU A 101 2.12 -12.28 5.56
N TYR A 102 1.67 -13.51 5.32
CA TYR A 102 2.39 -14.48 4.49
C TYR A 102 2.39 -14.06 3.02
N ALA A 103 1.28 -13.54 2.51
CA ALA A 103 1.23 -12.97 1.15
C ALA A 103 2.19 -11.78 1.01
N LEU A 104 2.34 -10.95 2.04
CA LEU A 104 3.33 -9.87 2.07
C LEU A 104 4.77 -10.40 2.13
N GLU A 105 5.02 -11.48 2.87
CA GLU A 105 6.32 -12.14 2.91
C GLU A 105 6.67 -12.81 1.57
N ASN A 106 5.71 -13.49 0.94
CA ASN A 106 5.82 -14.03 -0.41
C ASN A 106 6.10 -12.92 -1.42
N ALA A 107 5.40 -11.80 -1.35
CA ALA A 107 5.66 -10.64 -2.20
C ALA A 107 7.10 -10.09 -2.04
N ARG A 108 7.67 -10.13 -0.82
CA ARG A 108 9.08 -9.77 -0.59
C ARG A 108 10.03 -10.77 -1.26
N GLN A 109 9.71 -12.06 -1.21
CA GLN A 109 10.50 -13.10 -1.88
C GLN A 109 10.42 -12.97 -3.40
N TRP A 110 9.26 -12.60 -3.96
CA TRP A 110 9.13 -12.33 -5.39
C TRP A 110 10.06 -11.21 -5.83
N MET A 111 10.20 -10.15 -5.02
CA MET A 111 11.16 -9.07 -5.31
C MET A 111 12.63 -9.47 -5.19
N ALA A 112 12.94 -10.61 -4.57
CA ALA A 112 14.28 -11.18 -4.56
C ALA A 112 14.58 -11.99 -5.84
N ALA A 113 13.56 -12.34 -6.64
CA ALA A 113 13.68 -13.09 -7.88
C ALA A 113 13.15 -12.26 -9.08
N PRO A 114 14.04 -11.68 -9.93
CA PRO A 114 13.64 -10.69 -10.95
C PRO A 114 12.52 -11.14 -11.88
N ALA A 115 12.53 -12.38 -12.36
CA ALA A 115 11.52 -12.90 -13.27
C ALA A 115 10.13 -13.06 -12.61
N VAL A 116 10.09 -13.44 -11.33
CA VAL A 116 8.84 -13.58 -10.57
C VAL A 116 8.27 -12.19 -10.25
N ALA A 117 9.11 -11.24 -9.85
CA ALA A 117 8.72 -9.85 -9.65
C ALA A 117 8.10 -9.24 -10.91
N GLU A 118 8.73 -9.44 -12.07
CA GLU A 118 8.24 -8.92 -13.34
C GLU A 118 6.88 -9.53 -13.72
N ALA A 119 6.73 -10.86 -13.60
CA ALA A 119 5.46 -11.53 -13.89
C ALA A 119 4.33 -11.05 -12.96
N SER A 120 4.60 -10.92 -11.66
CA SER A 120 3.62 -10.42 -10.68
C SER A 120 3.27 -8.95 -10.94
N LEU A 121 4.24 -8.11 -11.30
CA LEU A 121 3.99 -6.72 -11.66
C LEU A 121 3.11 -6.61 -12.91
N ARG A 122 3.37 -7.41 -13.95
CA ARG A 122 2.54 -7.46 -15.16
C ARG A 122 1.10 -7.87 -14.84
N ARG A 123 0.89 -8.87 -13.98
CA ARG A 123 -0.46 -9.26 -13.53
C ARG A 123 -1.17 -8.13 -12.80
N ALA A 124 -0.46 -7.42 -11.90
CA ALA A 124 -1.03 -6.28 -11.18
C ALA A 124 -1.42 -5.12 -12.11
N VAL A 125 -0.56 -4.80 -13.10
CA VAL A 125 -0.87 -3.78 -14.11
C VAL A 125 -2.05 -4.21 -14.97
N ALA A 126 -2.09 -5.46 -15.45
CA ALA A 126 -3.21 -5.96 -16.23
C ALA A 126 -4.54 -5.94 -15.45
N ALA A 127 -4.50 -6.27 -14.15
CA ALA A 127 -5.67 -6.19 -13.28
C ALA A 127 -6.14 -4.75 -13.01
N LEU A 128 -5.22 -3.78 -13.00
CA LEU A 128 -5.54 -2.34 -12.95
C LEU A 128 -6.19 -1.89 -14.27
N ASP A 129 -5.60 -2.24 -15.41
CA ASP A 129 -6.08 -1.84 -16.74
C ASP A 129 -7.43 -2.49 -17.10
N ALA A 130 -7.73 -3.66 -16.54
CA ALA A 130 -9.00 -4.35 -16.72
C ALA A 130 -10.20 -3.62 -16.08
N VAL A 131 -9.96 -2.72 -15.11
CA VAL A 131 -11.02 -2.02 -14.39
C VAL A 131 -11.06 -0.57 -14.84
N LYS A 132 -12.11 -0.19 -15.59
CA LYS A 132 -12.36 1.22 -15.93
C LYS A 132 -12.80 1.97 -14.65
N PRO A 133 -12.02 2.94 -14.15
CA PRO A 133 -12.38 3.66 -12.94
C PRO A 133 -13.66 4.47 -13.15
N ILE A 134 -14.43 4.63 -12.07
CA ILE A 134 -15.56 5.56 -12.02
C ILE A 134 -15.14 6.83 -11.29
N VAL A 135 -15.85 7.92 -11.57
CA VAL A 135 -15.68 9.17 -10.86
C VAL A 135 -16.91 9.36 -9.99
N VAL A 136 -16.72 9.31 -8.68
CA VAL A 136 -17.72 9.63 -7.67
C VAL A 136 -17.08 10.55 -6.62
N PRO A 137 -17.86 11.39 -5.92
CA PRO A 137 -17.36 12.14 -4.78
C PRO A 137 -16.71 11.21 -3.75
N VAL A 138 -15.66 11.69 -3.07
CA VAL A 138 -14.89 10.85 -2.13
C VAL A 138 -15.77 10.41 -0.96
N GLU A 139 -16.68 11.26 -0.53
CA GLU A 139 -17.68 11.00 0.50
C GLU A 139 -18.65 9.88 0.13
N ASP A 140 -18.91 9.68 -1.17
CA ASP A 140 -19.86 8.69 -1.68
C ASP A 140 -19.20 7.33 -1.94
N ALA A 141 -17.87 7.24 -1.89
CA ALA A 141 -17.16 5.97 -1.99
C ALA A 141 -17.32 5.15 -0.70
N GLU A 142 -18.29 4.24 -0.68
CA GLU A 142 -18.70 3.38 0.44
C GLU A 142 -17.88 2.10 0.57
N GLN A 143 -17.00 1.81 -0.40
CA GLN A 143 -16.17 0.62 -0.41
C GLN A 143 -14.68 0.94 -0.53
N LEU A 144 -13.89 -0.10 -0.32
CA LEU A 144 -12.46 -0.13 -0.53
C LEU A 144 -12.11 -1.33 -1.37
N ALA A 145 -11.04 -1.20 -2.14
CA ALA A 145 -10.50 -2.26 -2.96
C ALA A 145 -9.08 -2.61 -2.53
N LEU A 146 -8.87 -3.92 -2.32
CA LEU A 146 -7.58 -4.55 -2.06
C LEU A 146 -7.24 -5.44 -3.24
N TYR A 147 -5.99 -5.37 -3.72
CA TYR A 147 -5.51 -6.27 -4.75
C TYR A 147 -4.90 -7.50 -4.10
N ASP A 148 -5.42 -8.69 -4.41
CA ASP A 148 -4.78 -9.96 -4.06
C ASP A 148 -3.79 -10.33 -5.17
N PRO A 149 -2.48 -10.27 -4.91
CA PRO A 149 -1.48 -10.59 -5.91
C PRO A 149 -1.29 -12.10 -6.16
N GLU A 150 -1.79 -12.97 -5.26
CA GLU A 150 -1.77 -14.42 -5.41
C GLU A 150 -2.90 -14.86 -6.35
N ALA A 151 -4.13 -14.39 -6.12
CA ALA A 151 -5.28 -14.69 -6.98
C ALA A 151 -5.38 -13.80 -8.23
N GLY A 152 -4.72 -12.64 -8.22
CA GLY A 152 -4.74 -11.68 -9.32
C GLY A 152 -6.05 -10.92 -9.48
N CYS A 153 -6.84 -10.78 -8.41
CA CYS A 153 -8.15 -10.15 -8.42
C CYS A 153 -8.31 -9.04 -7.37
N TRP A 154 -9.38 -8.26 -7.51
CA TRP A 154 -9.76 -7.22 -6.55
C TRP A 154 -10.77 -7.75 -5.55
N HIS A 155 -10.54 -7.47 -4.27
CA HIS A 155 -11.48 -7.70 -3.18
C HIS A 155 -12.10 -6.36 -2.78
N PHE A 156 -13.42 -6.30 -2.75
CA PHE A 156 -14.17 -5.10 -2.37
C PHE A 156 -14.76 -5.29 -0.98
N VAL A 157 -14.42 -4.39 -0.06
CA VAL A 157 -14.86 -4.42 1.33
C VAL A 157 -15.55 -3.11 1.71
N PRO A 158 -16.47 -3.11 2.70
CA PRO A 158 -17.08 -1.88 3.19
C PRO A 158 -16.04 -0.89 3.73
N ARG A 159 -16.23 0.40 3.47
CA ARG A 159 -15.29 1.44 3.93
C ARG A 159 -15.33 1.70 5.43
N GLY A 160 -16.44 1.35 6.09
CA GLY A 160 -16.60 1.52 7.54
C GLY A 160 -15.51 0.83 8.38
N ASP A 161 -14.79 -0.12 7.79
CA ASP A 161 -13.78 -0.93 8.47
C ASP A 161 -12.45 -0.19 8.76
N ILE A 162 -12.22 1.00 8.17
CA ILE A 162 -11.03 1.84 8.42
C ILE A 162 -11.20 2.89 9.53
N ALA A 163 -12.34 2.93 10.24
CA ALA A 163 -12.53 3.91 11.32
C ALA A 163 -11.55 3.69 12.48
#